data_AF-A0A6G2Q3T0-F1
#
_entry.id   AF-A0A6G2Q3T0-F1
#
_cell.length_a   1.000
_cell.length_b   1.000
_cell.length_c   1.000
_cell.angle_alpha   90.00
_cell.angle_beta   90.00
_cell.angle_gamma   90.00
#
_symmetry.space_group_name_H-M   'P 1'
#
loop_
_entity.id
_entity.type
_entity.pdbx_description
1 polymer ?
#
loop_
_entity_poly.entity_id
_entity_poly.type
_entity_poly.pdbx_seq_one_letter_code
_entity_poly.pdbx_strand_id
1 'polypeptide(L)'
;MTRIVIVFLTLIVAVASAAVAVVSSPYWWFMALPLLFLGLLGGWDLAQRRHSVLRNYPVLGHARFLLERLRPELQQYFVERNFDGRPFDRDVRSIVYERAKGTDAEEPFGTERDVYRPGHEFL
;
A
#
# COMPACT_ATOMS: atom_id res chain seq x y z
N MET A 1 14.28 -16.04 5.71
CA MET A 1 14.07 -17.43 5.27
C MET A 1 12.61 -17.70 4.95
N THR A 2 11.69 -17.60 5.92
CA THR A 2 10.24 -17.88 5.75
C THR A 2 9.58 -17.20 4.54
N ARG A 3 9.73 -15.87 4.38
CA ARG A 3 9.14 -15.13 3.25
C ARG A 3 9.61 -15.59 1.85
N ILE A 4 10.87 -16.00 1.73
CA ILE A 4 11.43 -16.50 0.46
C ILE A 4 10.84 -17.88 0.16
N VAL A 5 10.75 -18.73 1.18
CA VAL A 5 10.14 -20.06 1.07
C VAL A 5 8.67 -19.94 0.64
N ILE A 6 7.91 -19.01 1.22
CA ILE A 6 6.50 -18.78 0.84
C ILE A 6 6.38 -18.43 -0.66
N VAL A 7 7.17 -17.47 -1.15
CA VAL A 7 7.14 -17.07 -2.57
C VAL A 7 7.59 -18.22 -3.49
N PHE A 8 8.57 -19.00 -3.06
CA PHE A 8 9.02 -20.15 -3.83
C PHE A 8 7.97 -21.27 -3.88
N LEU A 9 7.30 -21.54 -2.76
CA LEU A 9 6.20 -22.50 -2.68
C LEU A 9 5.02 -22.05 -3.55
N THR A 10 4.66 -20.77 -3.55
CA THR A 10 3.58 -20.28 -4.43
C THR A 10 3.91 -20.45 -5.90
N LEU A 11 5.16 -20.22 -6.31
CA LEU A 11 5.62 -20.50 -7.68
C LEU A 11 5.58 -21.99 -8.03
N ILE A 12 5.99 -22.88 -7.11
CA ILE A 12 5.88 -24.33 -7.32
C ILE A 12 4.43 -24.74 -7.53
N VAL A 13 3.52 -24.29 -6.66
CA VAL A 13 2.09 -24.61 -6.77
C VAL A 13 1.51 -24.05 -8.07
N ALA A 14 1.92 -22.85 -8.51
CA ALA A 14 1.50 -22.29 -9.79
C ALA A 14 1.92 -23.17 -10.97
N VAL A 15 3.18 -23.62 -11.00
CA VAL A 15 3.70 -24.51 -12.06
C VAL A 15 3.01 -25.87 -12.04
N ALA A 16 2.82 -26.46 -10.85
CA ALA A 16 2.09 -27.72 -10.71
C ALA A 16 0.65 -27.59 -11.22
N SER A 17 -0.03 -26.50 -10.89
CA SER A 17 -1.40 -26.22 -11.36
C SER A 17 -1.45 -26.06 -12.88
N ALA A 18 -0.45 -25.39 -13.48
CA ALA A 18 -0.35 -25.26 -14.92
C ALA A 18 -0.11 -26.62 -15.60
N ALA A 19 0.72 -27.48 -15.02
CA ALA A 19 0.95 -28.83 -15.53
C ALA A 19 -0.34 -29.67 -15.51
N VAL A 20 -1.11 -29.62 -14.42
CA VAL A 20 -2.42 -30.29 -14.32
C VAL A 20 -3.43 -29.69 -15.31
N ALA A 21 -3.35 -28.39 -15.59
CA ALA A 21 -4.21 -27.74 -16.58
C ALA A 21 -4.03 -28.31 -18.00
N VAL A 22 -2.79 -28.66 -18.35
CA VAL A 22 -2.46 -29.24 -19.66
C VAL A 22 -2.84 -30.71 -19.74
N VAL A 23 -2.65 -31.48 -18.66
CA VAL A 23 -2.84 -32.94 -18.67
C VAL A 23 -4.29 -33.35 -18.41
N SER A 24 -5.01 -32.63 -17.55
CA SER A 24 -6.32 -33.07 -17.05
C SER A 24 -7.48 -32.18 -17.50
N SER A 25 -7.41 -30.88 -17.24
CA SER A 25 -8.52 -29.97 -17.58
C SER A 25 -8.10 -28.50 -17.63
N PRO A 26 -8.53 -27.73 -18.64
CA PRO A 26 -8.23 -26.30 -18.74
C PRO A 26 -8.69 -25.45 -17.54
N TYR A 27 -9.67 -25.90 -16.74
CA TYR A 27 -10.16 -25.14 -15.58
C TYR A 27 -9.08 -24.85 -14.53
N TRP A 28 -8.02 -25.65 -14.47
CA TRP A 28 -6.90 -25.38 -13.56
C TRP A 28 -6.13 -24.10 -13.90
N TRP A 29 -6.30 -23.54 -15.12
CA TRP A 29 -5.78 -22.21 -15.45
C TRP A 29 -6.33 -21.10 -14.57
N PHE A 30 -7.57 -21.23 -14.06
CA PHE A 30 -8.14 -20.27 -13.11
C PHE A 30 -7.36 -20.20 -11.80
N MET A 31 -6.67 -21.27 -11.42
CA MET A 31 -5.80 -21.29 -10.24
C MET A 31 -4.35 -20.98 -10.60
N ALA A 32 -3.86 -21.52 -11.72
CA ALA A 32 -2.47 -21.37 -12.14
C ALA A 32 -2.11 -19.91 -12.45
N LEU A 33 -2.97 -19.17 -13.17
CA LEU A 33 -2.68 -17.79 -13.58
C LEU A 33 -2.56 -16.83 -12.39
N PRO A 34 -3.52 -16.77 -11.44
CA PRO A 34 -3.38 -15.90 -10.27
C PRO A 34 -2.17 -16.28 -9.41
N LEU A 35 -1.92 -17.57 -9.17
CA LEU A 35 -0.79 -18.00 -8.36
C LEU A 35 0.56 -17.66 -9.01
N LEU A 36 0.67 -17.82 -10.34
CA LEU A 36 1.86 -17.45 -11.08
C LEU A 36 2.10 -15.95 -10.98
N PHE A 37 1.06 -15.13 -11.18
CA PHE A 37 1.15 -13.69 -11.03
C PHE A 37 1.61 -13.28 -9.63
N LEU A 38 1.01 -13.83 -8.58
CA LEU A 38 1.38 -13.54 -7.19
C LEU A 38 2.80 -14.01 -6.86
N GLY A 39 3.23 -15.16 -7.37
CA GLY A 39 4.58 -15.67 -7.21
C GLY A 39 5.63 -14.77 -7.87
N LEU A 40 5.37 -14.31 -9.10
CA LEU A 40 6.24 -13.37 -9.81
C LEU A 40 6.30 -12.00 -9.12
N LEU A 41 5.14 -11.46 -8.71
CA LEU A 41 5.06 -10.21 -7.95
C LEU A 41 5.83 -10.30 -6.62
N GLY A 42 5.63 -11.40 -5.88
CA GLY A 42 6.37 -11.65 -4.64
C GLY A 42 7.88 -11.79 -4.87
N GLY A 43 8.28 -12.40 -6.00
CA GLY A 43 9.69 -12.48 -6.41
C GLY A 43 10.29 -11.10 -6.67
N TRP A 44 9.55 -10.23 -7.37
CA TRP A 44 9.94 -8.85 -7.60
C TRP A 44 10.07 -8.07 -6.28
N ASP A 45 9.09 -8.20 -5.38
CA ASP A 45 9.07 -7.55 -4.07
C ASP A 45 10.28 -7.93 -3.19
N LEU A 46 10.76 -9.17 -3.30
CA LEU A 46 11.95 -9.66 -2.60
C LEU A 46 13.26 -9.11 -3.20
N ALA A 47 13.30 -8.95 -4.52
CA ALA A 47 14.49 -8.53 -5.27
C ALA A 47 14.72 -7.00 -5.18
N GLN A 48 13.65 -6.21 -5.22
CA GLN A 48 13.75 -4.76 -5.14
C GLN A 48 14.34 -4.29 -3.80
N ARG A 49 15.09 -3.18 -3.83
CA ARG A 49 15.80 -2.63 -2.65
C ARG A 49 15.21 -1.31 -2.11
N ARG A 50 14.20 -0.75 -2.79
CA ARG A 50 13.66 0.58 -2.50
C ARG A 50 12.62 0.58 -1.37
N HIS A 51 11.79 -0.45 -1.29
CA HIS A 51 10.66 -0.53 -0.36
C HIS A 51 10.88 -1.65 0.67
N SER A 52 11.35 -1.29 1.86
CA SER A 52 11.61 -2.25 2.95
C SER A 52 10.35 -3.02 3.38
N VAL A 53 9.17 -2.40 3.28
CA VAL A 53 7.88 -3.05 3.64
C VAL A 53 7.55 -4.20 2.69
N LEU A 54 7.58 -3.96 1.38
CA LEU A 54 7.32 -5.00 0.37
C LEU A 54 8.32 -6.15 0.48
N ARG A 55 9.57 -5.85 0.81
CA ARG A 55 10.62 -6.86 0.96
C ARG A 55 10.44 -7.75 2.19
N ASN A 56 9.80 -7.23 3.24
CA ASN A 56 9.48 -7.98 4.46
C ASN A 56 8.15 -8.71 4.35
N TYR A 57 7.18 -8.14 3.63
CA TYR A 57 5.85 -8.69 3.39
C TYR A 57 5.53 -8.70 1.88
N PRO A 58 6.13 -9.62 1.10
CA PRO A 58 5.88 -9.72 -0.34
C PRO A 58 4.39 -9.93 -0.61
N VAL A 59 3.87 -9.33 -1.68
CA VAL A 59 2.44 -9.33 -2.06
C VAL A 59 1.55 -8.57 -1.07
N LEU A 60 1.53 -8.97 0.21
CA LEU A 60 0.66 -8.39 1.24
C LEU A 60 0.97 -6.92 1.54
N GLY A 61 2.23 -6.50 1.39
CA GLY A 61 2.63 -5.11 1.59
C GLY A 61 1.94 -4.13 0.64
N HIS A 62 1.47 -4.59 -0.53
CA HIS A 62 0.71 -3.76 -1.46
C HIS A 62 -0.64 -3.33 -0.90
N ALA A 63 -1.27 -4.16 -0.05
CA ALA A 63 -2.53 -3.80 0.61
C ALA A 63 -2.39 -2.56 1.49
N ARG A 64 -1.24 -2.40 2.17
CA ARG A 64 -0.96 -1.19 2.95
C ARG A 64 -0.99 0.06 2.07
N PHE A 65 -0.29 0.04 0.94
CA PHE A 65 -0.22 1.19 0.04
C PHE A 65 -1.56 1.45 -0.66
N LEU A 66 -2.33 0.41 -0.96
CA LEU A 66 -3.69 0.54 -1.47
C LEU A 66 -4.60 1.25 -0.46
N LEU A 67 -4.56 0.82 0.82
CA LEU A 67 -5.35 1.45 1.88
C LEU A 67 -4.86 2.86 2.19
N GLU A 68 -3.56 3.13 2.09
CA GLU A 68 -3.00 4.47 2.22
C GLU A 68 -3.52 5.42 1.13
N ARG A 69 -3.70 4.91 -0.10
CA ARG A 69 -4.31 5.66 -1.21
C ARG A 69 -5.81 5.86 -1.06
N LEU A 70 -6.55 4.88 -0.52
CA LEU A 70 -8.00 4.96 -0.27
C LEU A 70 -8.35 5.78 0.98
N ARG A 71 -7.38 5.98 1.87
CA ARG A 71 -7.58 6.65 3.15
C ARG A 71 -8.13 8.07 3.01
N PRO A 72 -7.61 8.96 2.12
CA PRO A 72 -8.13 10.31 1.96
C PRO A 72 -9.63 10.32 1.67
N GLU A 73 -10.09 9.54 0.70
CA GLU A 73 -11.50 9.48 0.32
C GLU A 73 -12.35 8.93 1.48
N LEU A 74 -11.91 7.85 2.13
CA LEU A 74 -12.62 7.31 3.29
C LEU A 74 -12.70 8.30 4.44
N GLN A 75 -11.60 9.00 4.73
CA GLN A 75 -11.57 9.99 5.80
C GLN A 75 -12.47 11.20 5.47
N GLN A 76 -12.44 11.66 4.22
CA GLN A 76 -13.20 12.82 3.78
C GLN A 76 -14.72 12.61 3.87
N TYR A 77 -15.21 11.44 3.42
CA TYR A 77 -16.66 11.18 3.38
C TYR A 77 -17.24 10.59 4.66
N PHE A 78 -16.44 9.87 5.46
CA PHE A 78 -16.96 9.13 6.63
C PHE A 78 -16.53 9.69 7.98
N VAL A 79 -15.49 10.54 8.05
CA VAL A 79 -14.89 10.94 9.34
C VAL A 79 -14.75 12.45 9.50
N GLU A 80 -14.04 13.07 8.54
CA GLU A 80 -13.54 14.44 8.43
C GLU A 80 -13.04 15.18 9.70
N ARG A 81 -11.80 15.69 9.56
CA ARG A 81 -10.96 16.60 10.38
C ARG A 81 -9.52 16.08 10.33
N ASN A 82 -8.69 16.64 9.44
CA ASN A 82 -7.28 16.26 9.29
C ASN A 82 -6.36 16.91 10.36
N PHE A 83 -6.85 17.95 11.02
CA PHE A 83 -6.13 18.80 11.98
C PHE A 83 -6.23 18.35 13.45
N ASP A 84 -6.98 17.30 13.78
CA ASP A 84 -7.18 16.86 15.17
C ASP A 84 -6.05 15.93 15.70
N GLY A 85 -5.04 15.62 14.87
CA GLY A 85 -3.91 14.77 15.27
C GLY A 85 -2.99 15.42 16.30
N ARG A 86 -2.65 14.68 17.37
CA ARG A 86 -1.66 15.07 18.39
C ARG A 86 -0.47 14.10 18.36
N PRO A 87 0.80 14.55 18.53
CA PRO A 87 1.27 15.93 18.70
C PRO A 87 1.38 16.73 17.38
N PHE A 88 1.40 16.05 16.23
CA PHE A 88 1.36 16.66 14.90
C PHE A 88 0.13 16.15 14.15
N ASP A 89 -0.56 17.06 13.47
CA ASP A 89 -1.68 16.73 12.60
C ASP A 89 -1.23 15.97 11.34
N ARG A 90 -2.21 15.51 10.56
CA ARG A 90 -1.93 14.71 9.37
C ARG A 90 -1.18 15.52 8.33
N ASP A 91 -1.57 16.77 8.14
CA ASP A 91 -1.10 17.64 7.06
C ASP A 91 0.39 17.97 7.26
N VAL A 92 0.80 18.23 8.50
CA VAL A 92 2.21 18.38 8.86
C VAL A 92 3.00 17.11 8.54
N ARG A 93 2.43 15.92 8.80
CA ARG A 93 3.12 14.64 8.55
C ARG A 93 3.21 14.29 7.06
N SER A 94 2.19 14.55 6.24
CA SER A 94 2.22 14.28 4.79
C SER A 94 3.30 15.11 4.12
N ILE A 95 3.35 16.41 4.42
CA ILE A 95 4.38 17.32 3.88
C ILE A 95 5.80 16.83 4.21
N VAL A 96 6.04 16.39 5.46
CA VAL A 96 7.34 15.83 5.86
C VAL A 96 7.67 14.57 5.07
N TYR A 97 6.70 13.67 4.85
CA TYR A 97 6.93 12.45 4.09
C TYR A 97 7.16 12.70 2.60
N GLU A 98 6.45 13.65 1.99
CA GLU A 98 6.62 14.01 0.58
C GLU A 98 7.99 14.63 0.33
N ARG A 99 8.39 15.59 1.18
CA ARG A 99 9.74 16.17 1.14
C ARG A 99 10.82 15.12 1.34
N ALA A 100 10.65 14.20 2.29
CA ALA A 100 11.61 13.12 2.53
C ALA A 100 11.72 12.14 1.34
N LYS A 101 10.68 12.02 0.51
CA LYS A 101 10.67 11.21 -0.72
C LYS A 101 11.17 11.99 -1.95
N GLY A 102 11.44 13.29 -1.82
CA GLY A 102 11.82 14.15 -2.94
C GLY A 102 10.67 14.47 -3.89
N THR A 103 9.42 14.36 -3.41
CA THR A 103 8.23 14.78 -4.14
C THR A 103 7.94 16.25 -3.80
N ASP A 104 7.50 17.04 -4.78
CA ASP A 104 7.02 18.40 -4.51
C ASP A 104 5.85 18.37 -3.52
N ALA A 105 5.99 19.14 -2.45
CA ALA A 105 5.00 19.27 -1.39
C ALA A 105 4.32 20.63 -1.54
N GLU A 106 3.36 20.72 -2.47
CA GLU A 106 2.51 21.89 -2.67
C GLU A 106 1.17 21.69 -1.96
N GLU A 107 0.87 22.57 -1.01
CA GLU A 107 -0.41 22.62 -0.31
C GLU A 107 -1.06 23.98 -0.63
N PRO A 108 -2.34 24.05 -1.01
CA PRO A 108 -3.01 25.32 -1.27
C PRO A 108 -3.08 26.19 0.00
N PHE A 109 -2.98 27.51 -0.14
CA PHE A 109 -2.94 28.50 0.95
C PHE A 109 -4.22 28.62 1.82
N GLY A 110 -5.14 27.67 1.76
CA GLY A 110 -6.36 27.63 2.57
C GLY A 110 -6.11 27.13 4.00
N THR A 111 -7.02 27.44 4.91
CA THR A 111 -7.04 26.84 6.26
C THR A 111 -8.31 26.03 6.44
N GLU A 112 -8.16 24.77 6.86
CA GLU A 112 -9.29 23.94 7.30
C GLU A 112 -9.71 24.24 8.74
N ARG A 113 -8.96 25.10 9.46
CA ARG A 113 -9.24 25.43 10.86
C ARG A 113 -10.40 26.42 10.98
N ASP A 114 -11.28 26.18 11.96
CA ASP A 114 -12.35 27.10 12.32
C ASP A 114 -11.77 28.37 13.00
N VAL A 115 -11.65 29.43 12.20
CA VAL A 115 -11.12 30.73 12.62
C VAL A 115 -12.07 31.53 13.52
N TYR A 116 -13.34 31.11 13.63
CA TYR A 116 -14.34 31.77 14.47
C TYR A 116 -14.53 31.09 15.82
N ARG A 117 -13.83 29.97 16.07
CA ARG A 117 -13.92 29.25 17.32
C ARG A 117 -13.40 30.11 18.48
N PRO A 118 -14.10 30.13 19.64
CA PRO A 118 -13.60 30.80 20.84
C PRO A 118 -12.20 30.28 21.22
N GLY A 119 -11.23 31.19 21.31
CA GLY A 119 -9.82 30.89 21.59
C GLY A 119 -8.92 30.67 20.36
N HIS A 120 -9.41 30.92 19.14
CA HIS A 120 -8.55 30.99 17.95
C HIS A 120 -7.74 32.30 17.96
N GLU A 121 -6.41 32.20 17.93
CA GLU A 121 -5.50 33.36 17.87
C GLU A 121 -5.01 33.59 16.43
N PHE A 122 -5.04 34.86 16.01
CA PHE A 122 -4.53 35.32 14.71
C PHE A 122 -3.05 35.74 14.89
N LEU A 123 -2.11 34.81 14.84
CA LEU A 123 -0.67 35.10 14.82
C LEU A 123 0.03 34.22 13.78
#